data_AF-A0A399MAH4-F1
#
_entry.id   AF-A0A399MAH4-F1
#
_cell.length_a   1.000
_cell.length_b   1.000
_cell.length_c   1.000
_cell.angle_alpha   90.00
_cell.angle_beta   90.00
_cell.angle_gamma   90.00
#
_symmetry.space_group_name_H-M   'P 1'
#
loop_
_entity.id
_entity.type
_entity.pdbx_description
1 polymer ?
#
loop_
_entity_poly.entity_id
_entity_poly.type
_entity_poly.pdbx_seq_one_letter_code
_entity_poly.pdbx_strand_id
1 'polypeptide(L)' 'MIESFASSAVGTEHDHARINAMLKRPDITNPEVLNELQLLTAQYNIDVSLLNVLVRKTVTTAETLLRSS' A
#
# COMPACT_ATOMS: atom_id res chain seq x y z
N MET A 1 -12.99 3.98 -9.84
CA MET A 1 -12.76 2.82 -8.93
C MET A 1 -11.60 1.97 -9.42
N ILE A 2 -11.69 1.32 -10.60
CA ILE A 2 -10.59 0.51 -11.15
C ILE A 2 -9.32 1.34 -11.39
N GLU A 3 -9.45 2.52 -11.99
CA GLU A 3 -8.30 3.40 -12.24
C GLU A 3 -7.61 3.86 -10.94
N SER A 4 -8.39 4.26 -9.94
CA SER A 4 -7.86 4.60 -8.61
C SER A 4 -7.18 3.41 -7.94
N PHE A 5 -7.75 2.20 -8.05
CA PHE A 5 -7.12 0.97 -7.56
C PHE A 5 -5.79 0.69 -8.29
N ALA A 6 -5.76 0.80 -9.63
CA ALA A 6 -4.56 0.59 -10.42
C ALA A 6 -3.48 1.62 -10.08
N SER A 7 -3.86 2.89 -9.93
CA SER A 7 -2.95 3.96 -9.51
C SER A 7 -2.40 3.71 -8.10
N SER A 8 -3.24 3.27 -7.15
CA SER A 8 -2.80 2.95 -5.79
C SER A 8 -1.90 1.72 -5.75
N ALA A 9 -2.18 0.69 -6.55
CA ALA A 9 -1.35 -0.52 -6.64
C ALA A 9 0.06 -0.20 -7.19
N VAL A 10 0.16 0.63 -8.24
CA VAL A 10 1.45 1.11 -8.76
C VAL A 10 2.16 1.99 -7.72
N GLY A 11 1.42 2.86 -7.02
CA GLY A 11 1.94 3.66 -5.93
C GLY A 11 2.57 2.82 -4.82
N THR A 12 1.90 1.75 -4.37
CA THR A 12 2.42 0.86 -3.32
C THR A 12 3.72 0.15 -3.74
N GLU A 13 3.86 -0.23 -5.00
CA GLU A 13 5.11 -0.85 -5.49
C GLU A 13 6.27 0.16 -5.49
N HIS A 14 6.01 1.41 -5.89
CA HIS A 14 7.01 2.48 -5.81
C HIS A 14 7.42 2.78 -4.36
N ASP A 15 6.46 2.80 -3.43
CA ASP A 15 6.75 3.02 -2.00
C ASP A 15 7.57 1.88 -1.40
N HIS A 16 7.26 0.62 -1.76
CA HIS A 16 8.06 -0.53 -1.38
C HIS A 16 9.50 -0.45 -1.93
N ALA A 17 9.67 -0.04 -3.20
CA ALA A 17 10.98 0.19 -3.79
C ALA A 17 11.76 1.29 -3.07
N ARG A 18 11.08 2.39 -2.70
CA ARG A 18 11.66 3.51 -1.95
C ARG A 18 12.11 3.09 -0.54
N ILE A 19 11.28 2.34 0.19
CA ILE A 19 11.61 1.78 1.51
C ILE A 19 12.85 0.89 1.40
N ASN A 20 12.89 -0.02 0.42
CA ASN A 20 14.05 -0.88 0.19
C ASN A 20 15.31 -0.12 -0.19
N ALA A 21 15.20 0.97 -0.96
CA ALA A 21 16.34 1.83 -1.27
C ALA A 21 16.87 2.54 -0.01
N MET A 22 15.97 3.02 0.87
CA MET A 22 16.37 3.65 2.14
C MET A 22 17.05 2.66 3.09
N LEU A 23 16.57 1.42 3.18
CA LEU A 23 17.20 0.37 3.98
C LEU A 23 18.63 0.03 3.54
N LYS A 24 18.97 0.29 2.27
CA LYS A 24 20.31 0.08 1.71
C LYS A 24 21.23 1.28 1.89
N ARG A 25 20.73 2.41 2.41
CA ARG A 25 21.56 3.59 2.62
C ARG A 25 22.60 3.32 3.72
N PRO A 26 23.84 3.81 3.57
CA PRO A 26 24.88 3.61 4.56
C PRO A 26 24.63 4.42 5.85
N ASP A 27 23.78 5.45 5.81
CA ASP A 27 23.42 6.31 6.94
C ASP A 27 22.13 5.89 7.64
N ILE A 28 21.68 4.63 7.46
CA ILE A 28 20.43 4.11 8.03
C ILE A 28 20.38 4.15 9.57
N THR A 29 21.52 4.25 10.24
CA THR A 29 21.58 4.40 11.71
C THR A 29 21.29 5.83 12.18
N ASN A 30 21.15 6.78 11.26
CA ASN A 30 20.80 8.16 11.59
C ASN A 30 19.32 8.23 12.03
N PRO A 31 19.01 8.79 13.22
CA PRO A 31 17.64 8.88 13.72
C PRO A 31 16.69 9.62 12.77
N GLU A 32 17.15 10.63 12.03
CA GLU A 32 16.31 11.35 11.07
C GLU A 32 15.93 10.47 9.88
N VAL A 33 16.88 9.67 9.38
CA VAL A 33 16.65 8.71 8.28
C VAL A 33 15.71 7.60 8.74
N LEU A 34 15.85 7.14 9.98
CA LEU A 34 14.93 6.16 10.58
C LEU A 34 13.51 6.71 10.76
N ASN A 35 13.37 7.98 11.14
CA ASN A 35 12.05 8.63 11.24
C ASN A 35 11.38 8.75 9.86
N GLU A 36 12.12 9.15 8.83
CA GLU A 36 11.59 9.18 7.45
C GLU A 36 11.20 7.77 6.97
N LEU A 37 12.06 6.77 7.23
CA LEU A 37 11.76 5.37 6.91
C LEU A 37 10.49 4.89 7.62
N GLN A 38 10.33 5.22 8.90
CA GLN A 38 9.17 4.84 9.69
C GLN A 38 7.88 5.44 9.13
N LEU A 39 7.89 6.71 8.76
CA LEU A 39 6.73 7.37 8.16
C LEU A 39 6.35 6.74 6.83
N LEU A 40 7.33 6.47 5.95
CA LEU A 40 7.10 5.82 4.67
C LEU A 40 6.55 4.39 4.85
N THR A 41 7.11 3.63 5.79
CA THR A 41 6.66 2.28 6.09
C THR A 41 5.24 2.26 6.68
N ALA A 42 4.91 3.22 7.56
CA ALA A 42 3.57 3.37 8.10
C ALA A 42 2.55 3.68 7.02
N GLN A 43 2.87 4.60 6.10
CA GLN A 43 2.00 4.94 4.98
C GLN A 43 1.78 3.76 4.04
N TYR A 44 2.86 3.05 3.65
CA TYR A 44 2.77 1.84 2.83
C TYR A 44 1.84 0.78 3.45
N ASN A 45 1.94 0.54 4.76
CA ASN A 45 1.08 -0.41 5.46
C ASN A 45 -0.41 -0.01 5.39
N ILE A 46 -0.71 1.29 5.50
CA ILE A 46 -2.07 1.81 5.37
C ILE A 46 -2.60 1.57 3.96
N ASP A 47 -1.81 1.91 2.94
CA ASP A 47 -2.21 1.84 1.54
C ASP A 47 -2.50 0.40 1.09
N VAL A 48 -1.62 -0.55 1.43
CA VAL A 48 -1.83 -1.98 1.15
C VAL A 48 -3.06 -2.52 1.90
N SER A 49 -3.26 -2.11 3.15
CA SER A 49 -4.42 -2.54 3.94
C SER A 49 -5.73 -2.04 3.34
N LEU A 50 -5.77 -0.77 2.93
CA LEU A 50 -6.94 -0.17 2.29
C LEU A 50 -7.25 -0.86 0.96
N LEU A 51 -6.21 -1.14 0.15
CA LEU A 51 -6.34 -1.84 -1.11
C LEU A 51 -6.96 -3.23 -0.92
N ASN A 52 -6.48 -4.00 0.06
CA ASN A 52 -7.05 -5.30 0.42
C ASN A 52 -8.51 -5.23 0.86
N VAL A 53 -8.87 -4.23 1.66
CA VAL A 53 -10.26 -4.02 2.11
C VAL A 53 -11.17 -3.68 0.93
N LEU A 54 -10.73 -2.81 0.04
CA LEU A 54 -11.52 -2.38 -1.11
C LEU A 54 -11.81 -3.55 -2.05
N VAL A 55 -10.78 -4.32 -2.42
CA VAL A 55 -10.93 -5.52 -3.25
C VAL A 55 -11.93 -6.50 -2.64
N ARG A 56 -11.75 -6.82 -1.36
CA ARG A 56 -12.64 -7.75 -0.65
C ARG A 56 -14.09 -7.28 -0.69
N LYS A 57 -14.35 -6.00 -0.36
CA LYS A 57 -15.71 -5.44 -0.36
C LYS A 57 -16.34 -5.43 -1.75
N THR A 58 -15.56 -5.10 -2.79
CA THR A 58 -16.05 -5.10 -4.18
C THR A 58 -16.44 -6.51 -4.62
N VAL A 59 -15.57 -7.50 -4.37
CA VAL A 59 -15.85 -8.90 -4.73
C VAL A 59 -17.06 -9.44 -3.95
N THR A 60 -17.12 -9.23 -2.64
CA THR A 60 -18.27 -9.67 -1.82
C THR A 60 -19.58 -9.02 -2.27
N THR A 61 -19.55 -7.74 -2.67
CA THR A 61 -20.74 -7.07 -3.22
C THR A 61 -21.18 -7.73 -4.53
N ALA A 62 -20.24 -7.99 -5.44
CA ALA A 62 -20.52 -8.64 -6.71
C ALA A 62 -21.10 -10.05 -6.51
N GLU A 63 -20.50 -10.86 -5.63
CA GLU A 63 -20.99 -12.20 -5.27
C GLU A 63 -22.41 -12.14 -4.69
N THR A 64 -22.70 -11.15 -3.84
CA THR A 64 -24.02 -10.97 -3.24
C THR A 64 -25.07 -10.68 -4.32
N LEU A 65 -24.78 -9.75 -5.24
CA LEU A 65 -25.69 -9.39 -6.34
C LEU A 65 -25.93 -10.56 -7.30
N LEU A 66 -24.89 -11.34 -7.60
CA LEU A 66 -24.99 -12.54 -8.45
C LEU A 66 -25.82 -13.65 -7.80
N ARG A 67 -25.78 -13.77 -6.47
CA ARG A 67 -26.54 -14.79 -5.72
C ARG A 67 -28.00 -14.37 -5.48
N SER A 68 -28.28 -13.08 -5.44
CA SER A 68 -29.64 -12.56 -5.28
C SER A 68 -30.45 -12.53 -6.59
N SER A 69 -29.80 -12.80 -7.74
CA SER A 69 -30.43 -12.95 -9.05
C SER A 69 -30.81 -14.41 -9.30
#